data_AF-A0A8U0M7M1-F1
#
_entry.id   AF-A0A8U0M7M1-F1
#
_cell.length_a   1.000
_cell.length_b   1.000
_cell.length_c   1.000
_cell.angle_alpha   90.00
_cell.angle_beta   90.00
_cell.angle_gamma   90.00
#
_symmetry.space_group_name_H-M   'P 1'
#
loop_
_entity.id
_entity.type
_entity.pdbx_description
1 polymer ?
#
loop_
_entity_poly.entity_id
_entity_poly.type
_entity_poly.pdbx_seq_one_letter_code
_entity_poly.pdbx_strand_id
1 'polypeptide(L)'
;MSVLHQCKEKDVQVFFIKEGYELGNTISSKVLAFAFSLSAEIERQLIGQRTKESLERRKAEGVTLGRPVGSKSKQTKLTGKEDVIRELLKANVSHSAIGRMFGVNRQTVTSFIISQLQDR
;
A
#
# COMPACT_ATOMS: atom_id res chain seq x y z
N MET A 1 15.07 -3.02 -0.32
CA MET A 1 16.50 -2.82 -0.62
C MET A 1 16.73 -1.34 -0.89
N SER A 2 17.68 -0.70 -0.20
CA SER A 2 18.00 0.72 -0.39
C SER A 2 18.78 0.94 -1.69
N VAL A 3 18.73 2.15 -2.26
CA VAL A 3 19.43 2.51 -3.51
C VAL A 3 20.95 2.26 -3.39
N LEU A 4 21.56 2.60 -2.24
CA LEU A 4 22.98 2.39 -2.00
C LEU A 4 23.39 0.91 -2.02
N HIS A 5 22.52 0.02 -1.53
CA HIS A 5 22.78 -1.43 -1.59
C HIS A 5 22.82 -1.92 -3.04
N GLN A 6 21.90 -1.43 -3.88
CA GLN A 6 21.83 -1.82 -5.29
C GLN A 6 23.04 -1.29 -6.08
N CYS A 7 23.50 -0.08 -5.78
CA CYS A 7 24.73 0.45 -6.35
C CYS A 7 25.93 -0.44 -6.00
N LYS A 8 26.04 -0.87 -4.73
CA LYS A 8 27.11 -1.78 -4.29
C LYS A 8 27.07 -3.16 -4.98
N GLU A 9 25.89 -3.77 -5.12
CA GLU A 9 25.75 -5.07 -5.82
C GLU A 9 26.18 -5.01 -7.29
N LYS A 10 26.04 -3.84 -7.92
CA LYS A 10 26.42 -3.59 -9.31
C LYS A 10 27.83 -3.01 -9.46
N ASP A 11 28.61 -2.96 -8.38
CA ASP A 11 29.95 -2.37 -8.32
C ASP A 11 30.00 -0.90 -8.81
N VAL A 12 28.92 -0.15 -8.56
CA VAL A 12 28.79 1.26 -8.91
C VAL A 12 29.36 2.12 -7.78
N GLN A 13 30.31 2.98 -8.11
CA GLN A 13 30.86 3.98 -7.18
C GLN A 13 29.89 5.15 -7.01
N VAL A 14 29.64 5.54 -5.76
CA VAL A 14 28.78 6.68 -5.42
C VAL A 14 29.62 7.77 -4.77
N PHE A 15 29.56 8.99 -5.30
CA PHE A 15 30.30 10.15 -4.82
C PHE A 15 29.36 11.19 -4.21
N PHE A 16 29.69 11.64 -3.00
CA PHE A 16 28.97 12.73 -2.31
C PHE A 16 29.77 14.01 -2.49
N ILE A 17 29.38 14.84 -3.46
CA ILE A 17 30.15 16.02 -3.88
C ILE A 17 30.29 17.04 -2.75
N LYS A 18 29.24 17.22 -1.94
CA LYS A 18 29.20 18.25 -0.90
C LYS A 18 30.01 17.85 0.34
N GLU A 19 29.96 16.58 0.71
CA GLU A 19 30.61 16.06 1.92
C GLU A 19 32.00 15.46 1.63
N GLY A 20 32.36 15.30 0.36
CA GLY A 20 33.70 14.91 -0.07
C GLY A 20 34.06 13.43 0.19
N TYR A 21 33.09 12.56 0.45
CA TYR A 21 33.32 11.13 0.64
C TYR A 21 32.78 10.29 -0.52
N GLU A 22 33.43 9.15 -0.73
CA GLU A 22 33.05 8.15 -1.73
C GLU A 22 32.57 6.87 -1.03
N LEU A 23 31.57 6.22 -1.62
CA LEU A 23 31.19 4.84 -1.31
C LEU A 23 31.79 3.94 -2.38
N GLY A 24 33.11 3.72 -2.26
CA GLY A 24 33.89 2.80 -3.08
C GLY A 24 34.28 1.53 -2.33
N ASN A 25 35.41 0.94 -2.72
CA ASN A 25 35.89 -0.34 -2.15
C ASN A 25 36.90 -0.17 -1.00
N THR A 26 37.13 1.06 -0.53
CA THR A 26 38.03 1.35 0.59
C THR A 26 37.44 0.90 1.93
N ILE A 27 38.30 0.69 2.94
CA ILE A 27 37.87 0.33 4.30
C ILE A 27 36.96 1.43 4.88
N SER A 28 37.32 2.70 4.70
CA SER A 28 36.53 3.85 5.15
C SER A 28 35.14 3.87 4.54
N SER A 29 35.01 3.63 3.23
CA SER A 29 33.72 3.53 2.55
C SER A 29 32.86 2.39 3.10
N LYS A 30 33.46 1.24 3.43
CA LYS A 30 32.75 0.08 4.00
C LYS A 30 32.23 0.37 5.42
N VAL A 31 33.02 1.03 6.26
CA VAL A 31 32.61 1.44 7.62
C VAL A 31 31.47 2.47 7.54
N LEU A 32 31.58 3.45 6.65
CA LEU A 32 30.56 4.47 6.46
C LEU A 32 29.24 3.87 5.96
N ALA A 33 29.30 2.97 4.98
CA ALA A 33 28.11 2.25 4.49
C ALA A 33 27.44 1.42 5.60
N PHE A 34 28.23 0.80 6.47
CA PHE A 34 27.72 0.04 7.62
C PHE A 34 27.02 0.95 8.64
N ALA A 35 27.65 2.08 9.00
CA ALA A 35 27.06 3.06 9.91
C ALA A 35 25.73 3.63 9.39
N PHE A 36 25.66 3.98 8.10
CA PHE A 36 24.40 4.44 7.49
C PHE A 36 23.34 3.35 7.43
N SER A 37 23.74 2.10 7.16
CA SER A 37 22.80 0.98 7.15
C SER A 37 22.18 0.75 8.53
N LEU A 38 23.01 0.75 9.58
CA LEU A 38 22.55 0.65 10.97
C LEU A 38 21.68 1.83 11.37
N SER A 39 22.10 3.05 11.04
CA SER A 39 21.34 4.26 11.35
C SER A 39 19.95 4.24 10.70
N ALA A 40 19.87 3.83 9.43
CA ALA A 40 18.59 3.72 8.72
C ALA A 40 17.68 2.63 9.31
N GLU A 41 18.26 1.54 9.82
CA GLU A 41 17.50 0.48 10.50
C GLU A 41 16.92 0.98 11.84
N ILE A 42 17.74 1.63 12.67
CA ILE A 42 17.32 2.21 13.94
C ILE A 42 16.24 3.26 13.72
N GLU A 43 16.42 4.16 12.74
CA GLU A 43 15.41 5.18 12.41
C GLU A 43 14.07 4.54 12.07
N ARG A 44 14.07 3.50 11.22
CA ARG A 44 12.85 2.78 10.83
C ARG A 44 12.19 2.12 12.04
N GLN A 45 12.98 1.52 12.95
CA GLN A 45 12.46 0.93 14.18
C GLN A 45 11.83 2.00 15.09
N LEU A 46 12.48 3.14 15.28
CA LEU A 46 11.97 4.25 16.10
C LEU A 46 10.68 4.84 15.53
N ILE A 47 10.58 4.99 14.20
CA ILE A 47 9.33 5.42 13.54
C ILE A 47 8.21 4.41 13.80
N GLY A 48 8.49 3.12 13.62
CA GLY A 48 7.53 2.05 13.86
C GLY A 48 7.05 2.00 15.32
N GLN A 49 7.99 2.12 16.27
CA GLN A 49 7.69 2.19 17.69
C GLN A 49 6.77 3.38 18.01
N ARG A 50 7.12 4.58 17.55
CA ARG A 50 6.31 5.80 17.77
C ARG A 50 4.89 5.65 17.21
N THR A 51 4.74 5.07 16.02
CA THR A 51 3.41 4.84 15.42
C THR A 51 2.61 3.82 16.23
N LYS A 52 3.25 2.75 16.72
CA LYS A 52 2.60 1.73 17.53
C LYS A 52 2.11 2.30 18.87
N GLU A 53 2.96 3.02 19.59
CA GLU A 53 2.61 3.70 20.84
C GLU A 53 1.45 4.69 20.64
N SER A 54 1.48 5.45 19.54
CA SER A 54 0.40 6.38 19.20
C SER A 54 -0.93 5.66 18.93
N LEU A 55 -0.91 4.53 18.22
CA LEU A 55 -2.12 3.73 17.94
C LEU A 55 -2.68 3.09 19.20
N GLU A 56 -1.82 2.56 20.07
CA GLU A 56 -2.22 1.99 21.37
C GLU A 56 -2.89 3.04 22.26
N ARG A 57 -2.31 4.25 22.32
CA ARG A 57 -2.92 5.39 23.02
C ARG A 57 -4.29 5.74 22.45
N ARG A 58 -4.42 5.92 21.12
CA ARG A 58 -5.71 6.25 20.50
C ARG A 58 -6.77 5.17 20.74
N LYS A 59 -6.37 3.90 20.74
CA LYS A 59 -7.25 2.78 21.06
C LYS A 59 -7.70 2.82 22.53
N ALA A 60 -6.80 3.16 23.46
CA ALA A 60 -7.13 3.35 24.88
C ALA A 60 -8.06 4.54 25.12
N GLU A 61 -7.94 5.60 24.33
CA GLU A 61 -8.86 6.76 24.30
C GLU A 61 -10.22 6.43 23.65
N GLY A 62 -10.44 5.18 23.23
CA GLY A 62 -11.72 4.70 22.67
C GLY A 62 -11.89 4.93 21.16
N VAL A 63 -10.85 5.41 20.45
CA VAL A 63 -10.91 5.58 19.00
C VAL A 63 -10.87 4.21 18.31
N THR A 64 -11.86 3.93 17.45
CA THR A 64 -11.84 2.73 16.60
C THR A 64 -10.80 2.90 15.49
N LEU A 65 -9.79 2.02 15.48
CA LEU A 65 -8.77 1.99 14.44
C LEU A 65 -9.29 1.28 13.18
N GLY A 66 -8.85 1.72 12.02
CA GLY A 66 -9.21 1.12 10.74
C GLY A 66 -10.60 1.55 10.25
N ARG A 67 -11.21 0.72 9.40
CA ARG A 67 -12.53 0.99 8.81
C ARG A 67 -13.63 0.76 9.87
N PRO A 68 -14.54 1.72 10.10
CA PRO A 68 -15.64 1.52 11.03
C PRO A 68 -16.51 0.32 10.65
N VAL A 69 -16.99 -0.40 11.66
CA VAL A 69 -17.88 -1.55 11.48
C VAL A 69 -19.14 -1.13 10.72
N GLY A 70 -19.53 -1.91 9.72
CA GLY A 70 -20.72 -1.63 8.90
C GLY A 70 -20.56 -0.50 7.87
N SER A 71 -19.45 0.23 7.87
CA SER A 71 -19.20 1.29 6.88
C SER A 71 -19.08 0.70 5.47
N LYS A 72 -20.02 1.02 4.58
CA LYS A 72 -19.96 0.65 3.15
C LYS A 72 -19.19 1.70 2.34
N SER A 73 -18.53 1.27 1.26
CA SER A 73 -17.76 2.19 0.43
C SER A 73 -18.72 3.04 -0.38
N LYS A 74 -18.64 4.37 -0.25
CA LYS A 74 -19.49 5.30 -1.02
C LYS A 74 -19.23 5.20 -2.52
N GLN A 75 -17.97 5.01 -2.89
CA GLN A 75 -17.55 4.76 -4.25
C GLN A 75 -16.82 3.42 -4.34
N THR A 76 -17.14 2.65 -5.37
CA THR A 76 -16.50 1.38 -5.68
C THR A 76 -15.96 1.43 -7.10
N LYS A 77 -15.15 0.43 -7.50
CA LYS A 77 -14.68 0.32 -8.89
C LYS A 77 -15.81 0.14 -9.94
N LEU A 78 -17.03 -0.15 -9.48
CA LEU A 78 -18.22 -0.34 -10.29
C LEU A 78 -19.11 0.91 -10.36
N THR A 79 -18.83 1.92 -9.53
CA THR A 79 -19.54 3.21 -9.56
C THR A 79 -19.29 3.91 -10.91
N GLY A 80 -20.35 4.37 -11.57
CA GLY A 80 -20.32 4.93 -12.92
C GLY A 80 -20.39 3.89 -14.05
N LYS A 81 -20.56 2.60 -13.72
CA LYS A 81 -20.70 1.50 -14.70
C LYS A 81 -22.06 0.80 -14.58
N GLU A 82 -23.03 1.47 -13.99
CA GLU A 82 -24.34 0.93 -13.67
C GLU A 82 -25.05 0.41 -14.92
N ASP A 83 -25.04 1.18 -16.01
CA ASP A 83 -25.74 0.82 -17.24
C ASP A 83 -25.14 -0.41 -17.93
N VAL A 84 -23.81 -0.47 -17.99
CA VAL A 84 -23.09 -1.64 -18.54
C VAL A 84 -23.38 -2.88 -17.69
N ILE A 85 -23.41 -2.75 -16.36
CA ILE A 85 -23.72 -3.87 -15.47
C ILE A 85 -25.19 -4.31 -15.67
N ARG A 86 -26.14 -3.38 -15.86
CA ARG A 86 -27.54 -3.72 -16.18
C ARG A 86 -27.67 -4.47 -17.50
N GLU A 87 -26.94 -4.06 -18.53
CA GLU A 87 -26.93 -4.77 -19.83
C GLU A 87 -26.37 -6.19 -19.69
N LEU A 88 -25.26 -6.35 -18.96
CA LEU A 88 -24.67 -7.67 -18.71
C LEU A 88 -25.61 -8.58 -17.90
N LEU A 89 -26.36 -8.01 -16.95
CA LEU A 89 -27.38 -8.75 -16.20
C LEU A 89 -28.56 -9.15 -17.09
N LYS A 90 -29.03 -8.27 -17.99
CA LYS A 90 -30.07 -8.60 -18.99
C LYS A 90 -29.62 -9.72 -19.92
N ALA A 91 -28.33 -9.77 -20.25
CA ALA A 91 -27.71 -10.84 -21.03
C ALA A 91 -27.47 -12.14 -20.22
N ASN A 92 -27.98 -12.27 -18.99
CA ASN A 92 -27.80 -13.42 -18.10
C ASN A 92 -26.32 -13.77 -17.81
N VAL A 93 -25.43 -12.77 -17.87
CA VAL A 93 -24.02 -12.98 -17.52
C VAL A 93 -23.89 -13.19 -16.02
N SER A 94 -23.24 -14.29 -15.63
CA SER A 94 -23.04 -14.60 -14.20
C SER A 94 -22.26 -13.51 -13.46
N HIS A 95 -22.57 -13.27 -12.18
CA HIS A 95 -21.86 -12.29 -11.35
C HIS A 95 -20.35 -12.58 -11.27
N SER A 96 -19.94 -13.85 -11.37
CA SER A 96 -18.53 -14.25 -11.41
C SER A 96 -17.83 -13.79 -12.69
N ALA A 97 -18.51 -13.85 -13.83
CA ALA A 97 -17.98 -13.35 -15.10
C ALA A 97 -17.88 -11.82 -15.08
N ILE A 98 -18.92 -11.13 -14.58
CA ILE A 98 -18.90 -9.66 -14.39
C ILE A 98 -17.73 -9.25 -13.48
N GLY A 99 -17.51 -9.96 -12.37
CA GLY A 99 -16.40 -9.69 -11.47
C GLY A 99 -15.04 -9.82 -12.15
N ARG A 100 -14.85 -10.86 -12.97
CA ARG A 100 -13.62 -11.05 -13.76
C ARG A 100 -13.42 -9.93 -14.79
N MET A 101 -14.47 -9.51 -15.49
CA MET A 101 -14.41 -8.42 -16.48
C MET A 101 -13.96 -7.09 -15.85
N PHE A 102 -14.42 -6.80 -14.63
CA PHE A 102 -14.10 -5.55 -13.94
C PHE A 102 -12.96 -5.67 -12.91
N GLY A 103 -12.31 -6.83 -12.81
CA GLY A 103 -11.21 -7.06 -11.86
C GLY A 103 -11.62 -6.90 -10.39
N VAL A 104 -12.83 -7.33 -10.04
CA VAL A 104 -13.38 -7.30 -8.67
C VAL A 104 -13.88 -8.68 -8.24
N ASN A 105 -13.96 -8.89 -6.93
CA ASN A 105 -14.56 -10.11 -6.39
C ASN A 105 -16.05 -10.16 -6.76
N ARG A 106 -16.58 -11.36 -7.07
CA ARG A 106 -18.01 -11.60 -7.28
C ARG A 106 -18.87 -11.01 -6.16
N GLN A 107 -18.41 -11.09 -4.91
CA GLN A 107 -19.12 -10.52 -3.76
C GLN A 107 -19.27 -9.00 -3.88
N THR A 108 -18.25 -8.30 -4.39
CA THR A 108 -18.33 -6.86 -4.67
C THR A 108 -19.40 -6.55 -5.71
N VAL A 109 -19.51 -7.38 -6.77
CA VAL A 109 -20.57 -7.26 -7.78
C VAL A 109 -21.95 -7.49 -7.15
N THR A 110 -22.13 -8.57 -6.40
CA THR A 110 -23.40 -8.87 -5.72
C THR A 110 -23.79 -7.75 -4.74
N SER A 111 -22.86 -7.28 -3.90
CA SER A 111 -23.12 -6.18 -2.97
C SER A 111 -23.44 -4.87 -3.69
N PHE A 112 -22.76 -4.57 -4.81
CA PHE A 112 -23.05 -3.40 -5.64
C PHE A 112 -24.45 -3.49 -6.24
N ILE A 113 -24.84 -4.66 -6.78
CA ILE A 113 -26.18 -4.88 -7.31
C ILE A 113 -27.24 -4.65 -6.22
N ILE A 114 -27.08 -5.29 -5.06
CA ILE A 114 -28.05 -5.19 -3.95
C ILE A 114 -28.15 -3.76 -3.39
N SER A 115 -27.06 -3.00 -3.40
CA SER A 115 -27.04 -1.66 -2.77
C SER A 115 -27.31 -0.49 -3.72
N GLN A 116 -27.07 -0.64 -5.03
CA GLN A 116 -27.07 0.46 -6.00
C GLN A 116 -27.93 0.18 -7.25
N LEU A 117 -28.28 -1.08 -7.54
CA LEU A 117 -29.05 -1.47 -8.73
C LEU A 117 -30.39 -2.15 -8.41
N GLN A 118 -30.59 -2.63 -7.19
CA GLN A 118 -31.90 -3.06 -6.71
C GLN A 118 -32.69 -1.81 -6.33
N ASP A 119 -33.64 -1.46 -7.20
CA ASP A 119 -34.53 -0.31 -7.08
C ASP A 119 -35.20 -0.22 -5.70
N ARG A 120 -35.25 1.02 -5.20
CA ARG A 120 -36.44 1.53 -4.50
C ARG A 120 -37.55 1.72 -5.51
#